data_AF-A0A2V2UB82-F1
#
_entry.id   AF-A0A2V2UB82-F1
#
_cell.length_a   1.000
_cell.length_b   1.000
_cell.length_c   1.000
_cell.angle_alpha   90.00
_cell.angle_beta   90.00
_cell.angle_gamma   90.00
#
_symmetry.space_group_name_H-M   'P 1'
#
loop_
_entity.id
_entity.type
_entity.pdbx_description
1 polymer ?
#
loop_
_entity_poly.entity_id
_entity_poly.type
_entity_poly.pdbx_seq_one_letter_code
_entity_poly.pdbx_strand_id
1 'polypeptide(L)'
;MRRKAISSASLLSIVLSTISTTLLLLMPNSVFGQDPWGLFQTLCPAGRLAAGPQCQNLLTGNNIGTGTCNNGFLLSLGVCMPTTTNSCPIGSVLQNGVCVPFTNPIQSPPIANAGQDQTVTEGFTVSLDGASSYATTSGVTIVSYSWVQTSGPMVGLNAATTATPIFTAPAQATTLTFSLTVTDSLGQVSSPDSVTITVVPQ
;
A
#
# COMPACT_ATOMS: atom_id res chain seq x y z
N MET A 1 -19.89 42.72 -21.63
CA MET A 1 -20.01 41.23 -21.55
C MET A 1 -18.63 40.61 -21.37
N ARG A 2 -18.42 39.89 -20.26
CA ARG A 2 -17.63 38.64 -20.12
C ARG A 2 -17.50 38.37 -18.62
N ARG A 3 -18.52 37.72 -18.02
CA ARG A 3 -18.39 37.16 -16.67
C ARG A 3 -17.46 35.96 -16.78
N LYS A 4 -16.25 36.07 -16.26
CA LYS A 4 -15.31 34.95 -16.15
C LYS A 4 -15.86 34.03 -15.06
N ALA A 5 -16.40 32.88 -15.44
CA ALA A 5 -16.79 31.84 -14.51
C ALA A 5 -15.53 31.34 -13.79
N ILE A 6 -15.46 31.56 -12.49
CA ILE A 6 -14.41 31.01 -11.63
C ILE A 6 -14.81 29.56 -11.39
N SER A 7 -13.98 28.62 -11.84
CA SER A 7 -14.17 27.18 -11.63
C SER A 7 -14.22 26.86 -10.13
N SER A 8 -15.07 25.92 -9.73
CA SER A 8 -15.23 25.41 -8.36
C SER A 8 -13.90 24.95 -7.73
N ALA A 9 -12.90 24.57 -8.54
CA ALA A 9 -11.55 24.28 -8.07
C ALA A 9 -10.80 25.53 -7.54
N SER A 10 -10.99 26.70 -8.16
CA SER A 10 -10.36 27.95 -7.73
C SER A 10 -10.96 28.53 -6.45
N LEU A 11 -12.24 28.23 -6.17
CA LEU A 11 -12.86 28.61 -4.89
C LEU A 11 -12.33 27.77 -3.73
N LEU A 12 -12.06 26.48 -3.95
CA LEU A 12 -11.52 25.59 -2.93
C LEU A 12 -10.09 26.00 -2.49
N SER A 13 -9.24 26.41 -3.43
CA SER A 13 -7.87 26.85 -3.14
C SER A 13 -7.80 28.18 -2.38
N ILE A 14 -8.77 29.08 -2.60
CA ILE A 14 -8.83 30.37 -1.89
C ILE A 14 -9.22 30.16 -0.42
N VAL A 15 -10.14 29.23 -0.14
CA VAL A 15 -10.64 28.96 1.21
C VAL A 15 -9.54 28.38 2.12
N LEU A 16 -8.59 27.59 1.59
CA LEU A 16 -7.49 27.04 2.39
C LEU A 16 -6.38 28.05 2.71
N SER A 17 -6.20 29.11 1.91
CA SER A 17 -5.13 30.10 2.14
C SER A 17 -5.39 31.05 3.32
N THR A 18 -6.63 31.08 3.82
CA THR A 18 -7.05 31.98 4.92
C THR A 18 -7.24 31.28 6.26
N ILE A 19 -7.07 29.95 6.31
CA ILE A 19 -7.23 29.18 7.55
C ILE A 19 -5.89 29.17 8.29
N SER A 20 -5.91 29.59 9.56
CA SER A 20 -4.72 29.55 10.43
C SER A 20 -4.17 28.14 10.52
N THR A 21 -2.84 27.99 10.47
CA THR A 21 -2.10 26.73 10.47
C THR A 21 -2.43 25.81 11.66
N THR A 22 -2.83 26.39 12.79
CA THR A 22 -3.30 25.67 13.98
C THR A 22 -4.67 25.01 13.80
N LEU A 23 -5.52 25.53 12.91
CA LEU A 23 -6.87 24.99 12.67
C LEU A 23 -6.88 23.84 11.66
N LEU A 24 -5.86 23.74 10.79
CA LEU A 24 -5.68 22.60 9.87
C LEU A 24 -5.36 21.29 10.60
N LEU A 25 -4.66 21.37 11.73
CA LEU A 25 -4.23 20.21 12.54
C LEU A 25 -5.35 19.60 13.39
N LEU A 26 -6.50 20.27 13.49
CA LEU A 26 -7.67 19.80 14.24
C LEU A 26 -8.75 19.18 13.33
N MET A 27 -8.52 19.15 12.01
CA MET A 27 -9.47 18.52 11.10
C MET A 27 -9.27 17.00 11.08
N PRO A 28 -10.33 16.20 11.23
CA PRO A 28 -10.22 14.75 11.17
C PRO A 28 -9.76 14.29 9.78
N ASN A 29 -8.90 13.26 9.73
CA ASN A 29 -8.29 12.71 8.50
C ASN A 29 -9.28 12.33 7.40
N SER A 30 -10.57 12.19 7.71
CA SER A 30 -11.65 11.95 6.75
C SER A 30 -11.92 13.13 5.80
N VAL A 31 -11.41 14.32 6.09
CA VAL A 31 -11.53 15.51 5.22
C VAL A 31 -10.49 15.50 4.09
N PHE A 32 -9.33 14.84 4.28
CA PHE A 32 -8.19 14.85 3.35
C PHE A 32 -8.08 13.56 2.53
N GLY A 33 -9.21 12.99 2.10
CA GLY A 33 -9.26 11.72 1.37
C GLY A 33 -8.09 11.54 0.39
N GLN A 34 -7.24 10.55 0.70
CA GLN A 34 -6.08 10.07 -0.07
C GLN A 34 -4.87 11.04 -0.04
N ASP A 35 -3.83 10.64 0.69
CA ASP A 35 -2.46 11.18 0.66
C ASP A 35 -2.22 12.64 1.16
N PRO A 36 -1.95 12.81 2.48
CA PRO A 36 -1.52 14.08 3.06
C PRO A 36 -0.24 14.65 2.45
N TRP A 37 0.65 13.80 1.90
CA TRP A 37 1.90 14.21 1.28
C TRP A 37 1.68 14.78 -0.12
N GLY A 38 0.76 14.22 -0.90
CA GLY A 38 0.37 14.71 -2.23
C GLY A 38 -0.20 16.12 -2.18
N LEU A 39 -1.09 16.41 -1.21
CA LEU A 39 -1.66 17.76 -1.05
C LEU A 39 -0.61 18.80 -0.63
N PHE A 40 0.33 18.40 0.23
CA PHE A 40 1.45 19.25 0.66
C PHE A 40 2.40 19.58 -0.51
N GLN A 41 2.59 18.65 -1.47
CA GLN A 41 3.37 18.88 -2.69
C GLN A 41 2.69 19.84 -3.67
N THR A 42 1.35 19.83 -3.78
CA THR A 42 0.59 20.80 -4.60
C THR A 42 0.68 22.25 -4.13
N LEU A 43 1.05 22.49 -2.87
CA LEU A 43 1.17 23.83 -2.29
C LEU A 43 2.55 24.46 -2.51
N CYS A 44 3.57 23.70 -2.90
CA CYS A 44 4.86 24.28 -3.24
C CYS A 44 4.86 24.75 -4.72
N PRO A 45 5.24 26.02 -5.01
CA PRO A 45 5.43 26.49 -6.38
C PRO A 45 6.45 25.64 -7.14
N ALA A 46 6.32 25.61 -8.47
CA ALA A 46 7.22 24.85 -9.36
C ALA A 46 8.70 25.09 -9.00
N GLY A 47 9.44 24.00 -8.71
CA GLY A 47 10.87 24.03 -8.38
C GLY A 47 11.22 23.89 -6.89
N ARG A 48 10.24 23.63 -6.00
CA ARG A 48 10.49 23.38 -4.57
C ARG A 48 9.95 22.02 -4.11
N LEU A 49 10.64 21.41 -3.15
CA LEU A 49 10.16 20.21 -2.45
C LEU A 49 9.85 20.53 -0.98
N ALA A 50 8.91 19.74 -0.47
CA ALA A 50 8.47 19.71 0.90
C ALA A 50 9.52 19.05 1.82
N ALA A 51 10.13 19.82 2.71
CA ALA A 51 11.02 19.31 3.76
C ALA A 51 10.69 20.01 5.09
N GLY A 52 9.88 19.36 5.94
CA GLY A 52 9.41 19.97 7.19
C GLY A 52 8.54 21.22 6.97
N PRO A 53 8.50 22.19 7.92
CA PRO A 53 7.57 23.33 7.89
C PRO A 53 7.90 24.43 6.87
N GLN A 54 8.78 24.18 5.88
CA GLN A 54 9.24 25.16 4.90
C GLN A 54 9.42 24.50 3.50
N CYS A 55 9.03 25.18 2.40
CA CYS A 55 9.40 24.75 1.03
C CYS A 55 10.84 25.21 0.72
N GLN A 56 11.78 24.28 0.53
CA GLN A 56 13.17 24.60 0.15
C GLN A 56 13.35 24.59 -1.38
N ASN A 57 14.10 25.57 -1.90
CA ASN A 57 14.61 25.56 -3.28
C ASN A 57 15.64 24.45 -3.40
N LEU A 58 15.58 23.66 -4.48
CA LEU A 58 16.58 22.62 -4.75
C LEU A 58 17.97 23.19 -5.15
N LEU A 59 18.13 24.52 -5.15
CA LEU A 59 19.26 25.23 -5.73
C LEU A 59 19.81 26.28 -4.76
N THR A 60 20.85 25.95 -4.00
CA THR A 60 21.91 26.94 -3.75
C THR A 60 22.78 26.97 -5.00
N GLY A 61 22.33 27.70 -6.01
CA GLY A 61 23.04 27.91 -7.26
C GLY A 61 22.21 28.77 -8.20
N ASN A 62 22.54 30.07 -8.27
CA ASN A 62 21.95 31.04 -9.20
C ASN A 62 21.90 30.47 -10.61
N ASN A 63 20.69 30.24 -11.15
CA ASN A 63 20.33 30.43 -12.56
C ASN A 63 18.84 30.13 -12.74
N ILE A 64 18.01 31.08 -12.31
CA ILE A 64 16.60 31.15 -12.73
C ILE A 64 16.60 31.87 -14.08
N GLY A 65 16.20 31.18 -15.17
CA GLY A 65 15.76 31.89 -16.39
C GLY A 65 16.18 31.32 -17.74
N THR A 66 17.00 30.29 -17.84
CA THR A 66 17.28 29.64 -19.13
C THR A 66 17.15 28.13 -18.94
N GLY A 67 16.52 27.43 -19.88
CA GLY A 67 16.26 25.99 -19.82
C GLY A 67 17.52 25.12 -19.95
N THR A 68 18.56 25.45 -19.20
CA THR A 68 19.86 24.79 -19.21
C THR A 68 20.22 24.39 -17.80
N CYS A 69 20.40 23.09 -17.59
CA CYS A 69 20.91 22.54 -16.36
C CYS A 69 22.44 22.70 -16.28
N ASN A 70 23.00 22.66 -15.07
CA ASN A 70 24.46 22.67 -14.88
C ASN A 70 25.10 21.47 -15.61
N ASN A 71 26.37 21.60 -16.02
CA ASN A 71 27.14 20.50 -16.59
C ASN A 71 27.03 19.25 -15.71
N GLY A 72 26.66 18.11 -16.30
CA GLY A 72 26.32 16.91 -15.55
C GLY A 72 24.81 16.67 -15.38
N PHE A 73 23.92 17.53 -15.92
CA PHE A 73 22.46 17.39 -15.84
C PHE A 73 21.72 17.73 -17.16
N LEU A 74 20.67 16.99 -17.52
CA LEU A 74 19.79 17.13 -18.69
C LEU A 74 18.44 17.68 -18.22
N LEU A 75 17.85 18.59 -19.01
CA LEU A 75 16.50 19.08 -18.76
C LEU A 75 15.46 18.08 -19.30
N SER A 76 14.69 17.44 -18.42
CA SER A 76 13.56 16.58 -18.79
C SER A 76 12.31 17.05 -18.06
N LEU A 77 11.26 17.41 -18.81
CA LEU A 77 9.98 17.91 -18.28
C LEU A 77 10.12 19.07 -17.25
N GLY A 78 11.12 19.94 -17.43
CA GLY A 78 11.38 21.06 -16.52
C GLY A 78 12.21 20.71 -15.27
N VAL A 79 12.75 19.50 -15.19
CA VAL A 79 13.59 19.01 -14.07
C VAL A 79 14.99 18.66 -14.58
N CYS A 80 16.03 19.03 -13.83
CA CYS A 80 17.41 18.69 -14.13
C CYS A 80 17.78 17.29 -13.61
N MET A 81 18.05 16.35 -14.52
CA MET A 81 18.40 14.95 -14.24
C MET A 81 19.88 14.67 -14.56
N PRO A 82 20.65 13.91 -13.77
CA PRO A 82 22.08 13.70 -14.04
C PRO A 82 22.39 13.10 -15.44
N THR A 83 23.30 13.71 -16.21
CA THR A 83 23.69 13.33 -17.58
C THR A 83 24.71 12.20 -17.64
N THR A 84 24.55 11.13 -16.88
CA THR A 84 25.55 10.04 -16.73
C THR A 84 26.61 10.28 -15.65
N THR A 85 26.30 9.74 -14.48
CA THR A 85 27.24 8.87 -13.77
C THR A 85 26.48 7.59 -13.51
N ASN A 86 27.12 6.42 -13.63
CA ASN A 86 26.52 5.13 -13.27
C ASN A 86 26.15 5.02 -11.77
N SER A 87 26.21 6.13 -11.04
CA SER A 87 25.90 6.28 -9.64
C SER A 87 24.96 7.47 -9.46
N CYS A 88 23.86 7.21 -8.77
CA CYS A 88 22.93 8.23 -8.30
C CYS A 88 23.35 8.73 -6.90
N PRO A 89 22.93 9.93 -6.48
CA PRO A 89 23.13 10.41 -5.11
C PRO A 89 22.66 9.39 -4.05
N ILE A 90 23.30 9.38 -2.88
CA ILE A 90 22.87 8.57 -1.74
C ILE A 90 21.39 8.83 -1.48
N GLY A 91 20.58 7.77 -1.47
CA GLY A 91 19.12 7.90 -1.39
C GLY A 91 18.39 7.84 -2.74
N SER A 92 19.06 7.47 -3.84
CA SER A 92 18.44 7.22 -5.15
C SER A 92 19.07 6.07 -5.95
N VAL A 93 18.29 5.44 -6.85
CA VAL A 93 18.73 4.40 -7.80
C VAL A 93 18.56 4.83 -9.25
N LEU A 94 19.41 4.31 -10.13
CA LEU A 94 19.30 4.52 -11.56
C LEU A 94 18.25 3.55 -12.14
N GLN A 95 17.09 4.07 -12.53
CA GLN A 95 16.03 3.31 -13.19
C GLN A 95 15.81 3.90 -14.59
N ASN A 96 16.08 3.11 -15.63
CA ASN A 96 15.95 3.52 -17.03
C ASN A 96 16.72 4.82 -17.38
N GLY A 97 17.90 5.01 -16.79
CA GLY A 97 18.73 6.21 -17.02
C GLY A 97 18.29 7.44 -16.24
N VAL A 98 17.33 7.31 -15.32
CA VAL A 98 16.85 8.39 -14.45
C VAL A 98 17.12 8.02 -12.99
N CYS A 99 17.64 8.95 -12.19
CA CYS A 99 17.79 8.75 -10.75
C CYS A 99 16.43 8.96 -10.07
N VAL A 100 15.90 7.92 -9.44
CA VAL A 100 14.67 7.95 -8.64
C VAL A 100 15.03 7.76 -7.16
N PRO A 101 14.40 8.46 -6.21
CA PRO A 101 14.62 8.22 -4.78
C PRO A 101 14.45 6.73 -4.45
N PHE A 102 15.25 6.18 -3.54
CA PHE A 102 14.90 4.92 -2.88
C PHE A 102 13.63 5.20 -2.08
N THR A 103 12.47 5.03 -2.70
CA THR A 103 11.27 4.77 -1.94
C THR A 103 11.55 3.42 -1.30
N ASN A 104 11.95 3.39 -0.03
CA ASN A 104 11.72 2.19 0.75
C ASN A 104 10.23 1.93 0.57
N PRO A 105 9.81 0.87 -0.15
CA PRO A 105 8.41 0.68 -0.41
C PRO A 105 7.73 0.70 0.96
N ILE A 106 6.62 1.45 1.08
CA ILE A 106 5.89 1.52 2.34
C ILE A 106 5.54 0.07 2.70
N GLN A 107 6.30 -0.50 3.63
CA GLN A 107 6.18 -1.90 3.99
C GLN A 107 4.85 -2.05 4.69
N SER A 108 3.90 -2.58 3.95
CA SER A 108 2.57 -2.86 4.44
C SER A 108 2.45 -4.36 4.65
N PRO A 109 1.80 -4.81 5.74
CA PRO A 109 1.57 -6.24 5.96
C PRO A 109 0.87 -6.89 4.75
N PRO A 110 1.09 -8.19 4.51
CA PRO A 110 0.32 -8.92 3.53
C PRO A 110 -1.15 -9.02 3.95
N ILE A 111 -2.00 -9.41 3.00
CA ILE A 111 -3.43 -9.65 3.23
C ILE A 111 -3.68 -11.15 3.11
N ALA A 112 -4.16 -11.76 4.19
CA ALA A 112 -4.68 -13.13 4.18
C ALA A 112 -6.07 -13.14 3.54
N ASN A 113 -6.35 -14.19 2.78
CA ASN A 113 -7.67 -14.52 2.27
C ASN A 113 -7.90 -16.00 2.52
N ALA A 114 -8.79 -16.34 3.46
CA ALA A 114 -9.09 -17.71 3.89
C ALA A 114 -10.09 -18.42 2.96
N GLY A 115 -10.55 -17.75 1.91
CA GLY A 115 -11.54 -18.26 0.97
C GLY A 115 -12.98 -18.03 1.46
N GLN A 116 -13.94 -18.58 0.71
CA GLN A 116 -15.35 -18.50 1.07
C GLN A 116 -15.74 -19.60 2.05
N ASP A 117 -16.75 -19.32 2.87
CA ASP A 117 -17.40 -20.31 3.72
C ASP A 117 -17.90 -21.51 2.89
N GLN A 118 -17.80 -22.70 3.47
CA GLN A 118 -18.13 -23.95 2.77
C GLN A 118 -19.23 -24.70 3.51
N THR A 119 -20.06 -25.41 2.75
CA THR A 119 -20.97 -26.42 3.29
C THR A 119 -20.56 -27.78 2.74
N VAL A 120 -20.33 -28.74 3.62
CA VAL A 120 -19.76 -30.05 3.28
C VAL A 120 -20.52 -31.16 4.01
N THR A 121 -20.60 -32.34 3.42
CA THR A 121 -21.20 -33.50 4.05
C THR A 121 -20.25 -34.14 5.06
N GLU A 122 -20.79 -34.67 6.16
CA GLU A 122 -20.06 -35.45 7.16
C GLU A 122 -19.14 -36.52 6.53
N GLY A 123 -17.91 -36.66 7.03
CA GLY A 123 -16.94 -37.65 6.57
C GLY A 123 -16.24 -37.34 5.25
N PHE A 124 -16.61 -36.29 4.52
CA PHE A 124 -15.93 -35.90 3.27
C PHE A 124 -14.62 -35.16 3.54
N THR A 125 -13.69 -35.24 2.59
CA THR A 125 -12.47 -34.42 2.62
C THR A 125 -12.81 -32.97 2.26
N VAL A 126 -12.36 -32.05 3.10
CA VAL A 126 -12.50 -30.60 2.93
C VAL A 126 -11.13 -30.04 2.60
N SER A 127 -11.07 -29.14 1.62
CA SER A 127 -9.88 -28.32 1.32
C SER A 127 -10.17 -26.88 1.70
N LEU A 128 -9.30 -26.28 2.51
CA LEU A 128 -9.29 -24.83 2.69
C LEU A 128 -8.54 -24.19 1.51
N ASP A 129 -8.81 -22.92 1.22
CA ASP A 129 -8.19 -22.21 0.10
C ASP A 129 -7.68 -20.83 0.51
N GLY A 130 -6.37 -20.77 0.75
CA GLY A 130 -5.63 -19.55 1.05
C GLY A 130 -4.95 -18.92 -0.16
N ALA A 131 -5.11 -19.48 -1.35
CA ALA A 131 -4.26 -19.17 -2.52
C ALA A 131 -4.45 -17.73 -3.04
N SER A 132 -5.57 -17.09 -2.71
CA SER A 132 -5.84 -15.68 -3.05
C SER A 132 -5.20 -14.68 -2.08
N SER A 133 -4.42 -15.13 -1.10
CA SER A 133 -3.63 -14.26 -0.22
C SER A 133 -2.49 -13.60 -1.00
N TYR A 134 -2.17 -12.34 -0.68
CA TYR A 134 -1.18 -11.58 -1.45
C TYR A 134 -0.39 -10.58 -0.62
N ALA A 135 0.83 -10.29 -1.05
CA ALA A 135 1.63 -9.21 -0.51
C ALA A 135 1.17 -7.87 -1.10
N THR A 136 1.08 -6.85 -0.25
CA THR A 136 0.67 -5.49 -0.65
C THR A 136 1.84 -4.66 -1.16
N THR A 137 3.08 -5.13 -0.94
CA THR A 137 4.31 -4.47 -1.36
C THR A 137 4.80 -5.01 -2.70
N SER A 138 5.13 -4.12 -3.64
CA SER A 138 5.62 -4.51 -4.97
C SER A 138 6.94 -5.31 -4.88
N GLY A 139 7.01 -6.41 -5.63
CA GLY A 139 8.18 -7.30 -5.66
C GLY A 139 8.31 -8.23 -4.44
N VAL A 140 7.31 -8.23 -3.55
CA VAL A 140 7.24 -9.11 -2.37
C VAL A 140 6.23 -10.22 -2.64
N THR A 141 6.46 -11.41 -2.09
CA THR A 141 5.58 -12.58 -2.27
C THR A 141 5.24 -13.22 -0.92
N ILE A 142 4.12 -13.96 -0.86
CA ILE A 142 3.82 -14.80 0.30
C ILE A 142 4.79 -15.99 0.34
N VAL A 143 5.35 -16.28 1.51
CA VAL A 143 6.32 -17.38 1.72
C VAL A 143 5.84 -18.44 2.69
N SER A 144 4.86 -18.14 3.54
CA SER A 144 4.27 -19.13 4.44
C SER A 144 2.80 -18.82 4.76
N TYR A 145 2.08 -19.90 5.10
CA TYR A 145 0.70 -19.89 5.55
C TYR A 145 0.64 -20.49 6.96
N SER A 146 -0.33 -20.08 7.76
CA SER A 146 -0.58 -20.64 9.08
C SER A 146 -2.08 -20.74 9.31
N TRP A 147 -2.58 -21.97 9.27
CA TRP A 147 -3.97 -22.28 9.56
C TRP A 147 -4.15 -22.74 11.00
N VAL A 148 -5.10 -22.13 11.71
CA VAL A 148 -5.46 -22.48 13.08
C VAL A 148 -6.97 -22.66 13.17
N GLN A 149 -7.41 -23.79 13.71
CA GLN A 149 -8.82 -23.97 14.05
C GLN A 149 -9.14 -23.17 15.31
N THR A 150 -10.16 -22.32 15.23
CA THR A 150 -10.56 -21.41 16.32
C THR A 150 -11.88 -21.79 16.98
N SER A 151 -12.69 -22.65 16.33
CA SER A 151 -13.99 -23.09 16.86
C SER A 151 -14.39 -24.48 16.34
N GLY A 152 -15.31 -25.12 17.07
CA GLY A 152 -15.87 -26.43 16.76
C GLY A 152 -15.01 -27.63 17.21
N PRO A 153 -15.47 -28.86 16.95
CA PRO A 153 -14.69 -30.08 17.23
C PRO A 153 -13.34 -30.09 16.52
N MET A 154 -12.25 -30.34 17.26
CA MET A 154 -10.89 -30.34 16.72
C MET A 154 -10.71 -31.38 15.59
N VAL A 155 -10.15 -30.94 14.47
CA VAL A 155 -9.75 -31.79 13.34
C VAL A 155 -8.25 -31.68 13.07
N GLY A 156 -7.66 -32.76 12.55
CA GLY A 156 -6.27 -32.74 12.10
C GLY A 156 -6.16 -32.14 10.71
N LEU A 157 -5.51 -30.98 10.59
CA LEU A 157 -5.15 -30.39 9.29
C LEU A 157 -3.88 -31.06 8.74
N ASN A 158 -3.96 -31.62 7.55
CA ASN A 158 -2.79 -32.03 6.78
C ASN A 158 -2.27 -30.84 5.98
N ALA A 159 -0.95 -30.61 6.03
CA ALA A 159 -0.29 -29.49 5.35
C ALA A 159 -0.78 -28.10 5.78
N ALA A 160 -1.03 -27.92 7.10
CA ALA A 160 -1.52 -26.68 7.71
C ALA A 160 -0.65 -25.42 7.48
N THR A 161 0.55 -25.58 6.93
CA THR A 161 1.47 -24.49 6.58
C THR A 161 1.47 -24.13 5.09
N THR A 162 0.56 -24.73 4.31
CA THR A 162 0.41 -24.51 2.86
C THR A 162 -0.83 -23.68 2.56
N ALA A 163 -0.97 -23.23 1.31
CA ALA A 163 -2.14 -22.49 0.85
C ALA A 163 -3.43 -23.33 0.92
N THR A 164 -3.34 -24.64 0.72
CA THR A 164 -4.51 -25.53 0.58
C THR A 164 -4.41 -26.76 1.49
N PRO A 165 -4.49 -26.61 2.83
CA PRO A 165 -4.53 -27.74 3.73
C PRO A 165 -5.84 -28.50 3.57
N ILE A 166 -5.82 -29.78 3.95
CA ILE A 166 -7.00 -30.65 3.90
C ILE A 166 -7.27 -31.31 5.25
N PHE A 167 -8.53 -31.62 5.50
CA PHE A 167 -8.96 -32.44 6.64
C PHE A 167 -10.20 -33.26 6.29
N THR A 168 -10.56 -34.20 7.15
CA THR A 168 -11.81 -34.96 7.03
C THR A 168 -12.88 -34.34 7.93
N ALA A 169 -14.04 -34.01 7.36
CA ALA A 169 -15.16 -33.47 8.12
C ALA A 169 -15.60 -34.44 9.24
N PRO A 170 -15.91 -33.96 10.45
CA PRO A 170 -16.46 -34.78 11.53
C PRO A 170 -17.70 -35.56 11.09
N ALA A 171 -17.93 -36.72 11.71
CA ALA A 171 -19.12 -37.55 11.48
C ALA A 171 -20.35 -37.06 12.29
N GLN A 172 -20.54 -35.74 12.33
CA GLN A 172 -21.68 -35.09 12.97
C GLN A 172 -21.89 -33.68 12.42
N ALA A 173 -23.15 -33.27 12.33
CA ALA A 173 -23.52 -31.92 11.95
C ALA A 173 -22.94 -30.91 12.95
N THR A 174 -22.12 -30.00 12.44
CA THR A 174 -21.40 -29.03 13.26
C THR A 174 -20.89 -27.86 12.42
N THR A 175 -20.34 -26.86 13.08
CA THR A 175 -19.67 -25.74 12.44
C THR A 175 -18.24 -25.66 12.96
N LEU A 176 -17.29 -25.58 12.03
CA LEU A 176 -15.88 -25.37 12.32
C LEU A 176 -15.49 -23.96 11.83
N THR A 177 -14.60 -23.30 12.55
CA THR A 177 -14.01 -22.03 12.08
C THR A 177 -12.51 -22.18 12.06
N PHE A 178 -11.90 -21.75 10.95
CA PHE A 178 -10.46 -21.71 10.77
C PHE A 178 -10.03 -20.29 10.51
N SER A 179 -8.87 -19.93 11.07
CA SER A 179 -8.22 -18.65 10.82
C SER A 179 -6.92 -18.86 10.06
N LEU A 180 -6.69 -18.03 9.05
CA LEU A 180 -5.48 -17.96 8.25
C LEU A 180 -4.70 -16.68 8.59
N THR A 181 -3.41 -16.85 8.86
CA THR A 181 -2.42 -15.78 8.73
C THR A 181 -1.38 -16.15 7.68
N VAL A 182 -0.85 -15.16 6.97
CA VAL A 182 0.21 -15.35 5.97
C VAL A 182 1.42 -14.49 6.30
N THR A 183 2.61 -14.98 5.95
CA THR A 183 3.87 -14.23 6.07
C THR A 183 4.45 -13.99 4.69
N ASP A 184 4.95 -12.78 4.47
CA ASP A 184 5.60 -12.40 3.22
C ASP A 184 7.13 -12.59 3.24
N SER A 185 7.78 -12.41 2.09
CA SER A 185 9.24 -12.57 1.92
C SER A 185 10.07 -11.51 2.66
N LEU A 186 9.43 -10.49 3.25
CA LEU A 186 10.07 -9.53 4.14
C LEU A 186 9.85 -9.87 5.63
N GLY A 187 9.13 -10.95 5.93
CA GLY A 187 8.83 -11.40 7.28
C GLY A 187 7.64 -10.69 7.93
N GLN A 188 6.86 -9.91 7.16
CA GLN A 188 5.66 -9.26 7.69
C GLN A 188 4.51 -10.26 7.76
N VAL A 189 3.73 -10.20 8.83
CA VAL A 189 2.61 -11.11 9.11
C VAL A 189 1.28 -10.36 8.91
N SER A 190 0.32 -10.99 8.23
CA SER A 190 -1.00 -10.43 8.00
C SER A 190 -1.83 -10.34 9.29
N SER A 191 -2.86 -9.50 9.27
CA SER A 191 -4.01 -9.73 10.15
C SER A 191 -4.69 -11.07 9.77
N PRO A 192 -5.34 -11.75 10.73
CA PRO A 192 -6.03 -12.99 10.44
C PRO A 192 -7.26 -12.78 9.56
N ASP A 193 -7.49 -13.70 8.65
CA ASP A 193 -8.78 -13.88 7.96
C ASP A 193 -9.41 -15.21 8.41
N SER A 194 -10.73 -15.38 8.31
CA SER A 194 -11.43 -16.57 8.81
C SER A 194 -12.38 -17.17 7.79
N VAL A 195 -12.52 -18.49 7.84
CA VAL A 195 -13.47 -19.26 7.03
C VAL A 195 -14.27 -20.21 7.92
N THR A 196 -15.56 -20.33 7.61
CA THR A 196 -16.51 -21.18 8.32
C THR A 196 -16.85 -22.40 7.47
N ILE A 197 -16.77 -23.58 8.08
CA ILE A 197 -17.15 -24.85 7.45
C ILE A 197 -18.38 -25.38 8.16
N THR A 198 -19.50 -25.44 7.44
CA THR A 198 -20.76 -26.02 7.91
C THR A 198 -20.84 -27.47 7.48
N VAL A 199 -20.85 -28.38 8.44
CA VAL A 199 -20.94 -29.81 8.20
C VAL A 199 -22.41 -30.23 8.30
N VAL A 200 -22.94 -30.84 7.24
CA VAL A 200 -24.33 -31.30 7.18
C VAL A 200 -24.40 -32.83 7.16
N PRO A 201 -25.49 -33.42 7.67
CA PRO A 201 -25.70 -34.87 7.63
C PRO A 201 -25.62 -35.43 6.21
N GLN A 202 -25.19 -36.69 6.12
CA GLN A 202 -25.20 -37.47 4.88
C GLN A 202 -26.60 -37.80 4.39
#